data_AF-A0A2M8NLS3-F1
#
_entry.id   AF-A0A2M8NLS3-F1
#
_cell.length_a   1.000
_cell.length_b   1.000
_cell.length_c   1.000
_cell.angle_alpha   90.00
_cell.angle_beta   90.00
_cell.angle_gamma   90.00
#
_symmetry.space_group_name_H-M   'P 1'
#
loop_
_entity.id
_entity.type
_entity.pdbx_description
1 polymer ?
#
loop_
_entity_poly.entity_id
_entity_poly.type
_entity_poly.pdbx_seq_one_letter_code
_entity_poly.pdbx_strand_id
1 'polypeptide(L)'
;MSDREPYDLERMFPRDMNSPFAELDDLRLGVIVGGSLSKGLIVRLDSGLSVENLAVGRYVVVHGDNQRRFFCMITDIALENTNADIQSRPPDTRDPFLAAVYAGTAVYGKIHVQPMLSLEADGKPKPVKTIPAHFTIVSSATAEDVNQVFGEEDDTHFYVGEPLELEETHVNLDLRRLVERSVGVFGKSGTGKSFLTRLLLAGVIAQRQAVSLIFDMHSDYGWAGTHEGGGQAKGLKQLVGDRVSIFTLDAESTQRRGAKYDAEVKLGFSEIEPEDIAMLRETMSLSDAMIDAAYLLRKLWKEQW
;
A
#
# COMPACT_ATOMS: atom_id res chain seq x y z
N MET A 1 -14.91 42.89 51.97
CA MET A 1 -14.94 42.46 50.56
C MET A 1 -13.49 42.45 50.10
N SER A 2 -12.87 41.28 50.08
CA SER A 2 -11.49 41.09 49.60
C SER A 2 -11.55 40.45 48.22
N ASP A 3 -11.27 41.21 47.17
CA ASP A 3 -11.02 40.66 45.85
C ASP A 3 -9.54 40.29 45.77
N ARG A 4 -9.24 39.00 45.91
CA ARG A 4 -7.97 38.42 45.48
C ARG A 4 -8.17 37.99 44.04
N GLU A 5 -7.47 38.63 43.11
CA GLU A 5 -7.31 38.11 41.75
C GLU A 5 -6.74 36.68 41.81
N PRO A 6 -7.24 35.73 41.01
CA PRO A 6 -6.72 34.38 40.98
C PRO A 6 -5.29 34.37 40.42
N TYR A 7 -4.40 33.64 41.10
CA TYR A 7 -3.03 33.41 40.67
C TYR A 7 -3.01 32.69 39.33
N ASP A 8 -2.74 33.43 38.26
CA ASP A 8 -2.59 32.91 36.91
C ASP A 8 -1.19 32.27 36.75
N LEU A 9 -1.15 30.95 36.92
CA LEU A 9 0.06 30.14 36.82
C LEU A 9 0.68 30.18 35.41
N GLU A 10 -0.09 30.47 34.36
CA GLU A 10 0.40 30.59 32.98
C GLU A 10 1.26 31.83 32.78
N ARG A 11 1.00 32.90 33.57
CA ARG A 11 1.82 34.11 33.60
C ARG A 11 3.13 33.94 34.37
N MET A 12 3.17 33.07 35.38
CA MET A 12 4.38 32.83 36.19
C MET A 12 5.33 31.81 35.55
N PHE A 13 4.82 30.88 34.76
CA PHE A 13 5.59 29.86 34.05
C PHE A 13 5.16 29.81 32.58
N PRO A 14 5.60 30.76 31.74
CA PRO A 14 5.34 30.66 30.30
C PRO A 14 5.96 29.35 29.79
N ARG A 15 5.10 28.42 29.36
CA ARG A 15 5.56 27.28 28.57
C ARG A 15 6.13 27.86 27.29
N ASP A 16 7.42 27.68 27.04
CA ASP A 16 8.07 28.13 25.81
C ASP A 16 7.42 27.42 24.60
N MET A 17 6.39 28.06 24.03
CA MET A 17 5.71 27.65 22.79
C MET A 17 6.61 27.80 21.54
N ASN A 18 7.85 28.26 21.72
CA ASN A 18 8.87 28.41 20.66
C ASN A 18 10.02 27.40 20.79
N SER A 19 9.79 26.28 21.48
CA SER A 19 10.70 25.15 21.40
C SER A 19 10.46 24.43 20.07
N PRO A 20 11.48 24.20 19.20
CA PRO A 20 11.34 23.30 18.06
C PRO A 20 11.03 21.84 18.48
N PHE A 21 10.99 21.56 19.79
CA PHE A 21 10.54 20.30 20.36
C PHE A 21 9.05 20.28 20.73
N ALA A 22 8.32 21.41 20.66
CA ALA A 22 6.90 21.46 21.00
C ALA A 22 6.02 20.70 19.99
N GLU A 23 6.35 20.73 18.70
CA GLU A 23 5.66 19.92 17.68
C GLU A 23 5.98 18.42 17.81
N LEU A 24 7.14 18.07 18.37
CA LEU A 24 7.54 16.69 18.64
C LEU A 24 6.81 16.09 19.85
N ASP A 25 6.39 16.91 20.82
CA ASP A 25 5.67 16.45 22.02
C ASP A 25 4.23 16.01 21.71
N ASP A 26 3.55 16.64 20.73
CA ASP A 26 2.20 16.23 20.31
C ASP A 26 2.18 14.96 19.44
N LEU A 27 3.33 14.62 18.83
CA LEU A 27 3.48 13.45 17.97
C LEU A 27 4.10 12.25 18.70
N ARG A 28 4.70 12.46 19.87
CA ARG A 28 5.36 11.39 20.63
C ARG A 28 4.33 10.39 21.12
N LEU A 29 4.57 9.11 20.84
CA LEU A 29 3.71 8.00 21.23
C LEU A 29 4.22 7.24 22.46
N GLY A 30 5.54 7.15 22.61
CA GLY A 30 6.15 6.43 23.72
C GLY A 30 7.56 5.95 23.43
N VAL A 31 7.94 4.83 24.05
CA VAL A 31 9.32 4.32 23.99
C VAL A 31 9.38 2.81 23.72
N ILE A 32 10.44 2.38 23.04
CA ILE A 32 10.70 0.96 22.79
C ILE A 32 11.06 0.25 24.10
N VAL A 33 10.36 -0.84 24.43
CA VAL A 33 10.62 -1.65 25.63
C VAL A 33 11.10 -3.06 25.32
N GLY A 34 11.09 -3.47 24.06
CA GLY A 34 11.62 -4.75 23.62
C GLY A 34 11.20 -5.11 22.20
N GLY A 35 11.42 -6.36 21.82
CA GLY A 35 11.02 -6.91 20.53
C GLY A 35 12.19 -7.47 19.73
N SER A 36 11.90 -7.90 18.51
CA SER A 36 12.90 -8.43 17.56
C SER A 36 12.51 -8.10 16.13
N LEU A 37 13.45 -8.25 15.20
CA LEU A 37 13.15 -8.01 13.78
C LEU A 37 12.07 -8.97 13.24
N SER A 38 12.02 -10.21 13.75
CA SER A 38 11.05 -11.23 13.31
C SER A 38 9.68 -11.11 13.95
N LYS A 39 9.59 -10.64 15.19
CA LYS A 39 8.33 -10.52 15.95
C LYS A 39 7.76 -9.10 15.95
N GLY A 40 8.52 -8.12 15.43
CA GLY A 40 8.21 -6.71 15.59
C GLY A 40 8.77 -6.15 16.90
N LEU A 41 8.69 -4.83 17.01
CA LEU A 41 9.11 -4.07 18.18
C LEU A 41 7.91 -3.81 19.08
N ILE A 42 8.19 -3.66 20.37
CA ILE A 42 7.21 -3.37 21.40
C ILE A 42 7.44 -1.95 21.88
N VAL A 43 6.38 -1.14 21.80
CA VAL A 43 6.37 0.23 22.30
C VAL A 43 5.44 0.29 23.50
N ARG A 44 5.92 0.86 24.60
CA ARG A 44 5.08 1.27 25.72
C ARG A 44 4.61 2.69 25.47
N LEU A 45 3.31 2.90 25.48
CA LEU A 45 2.71 4.21 25.27
C LEU A 45 2.90 5.12 26.49
N ASP A 46 3.04 6.41 26.24
CA ASP A 46 3.07 7.42 27.30
C ASP A 46 1.68 7.60 27.93
N SER A 47 1.63 7.88 29.23
CA SER A 47 0.39 7.83 30.04
C SER A 47 -0.68 8.87 29.69
N GLY A 48 -0.31 9.90 28.92
CA GLY A 48 -1.23 10.97 28.48
C GLY A 48 -1.96 10.68 27.17
N LEU A 49 -1.61 9.59 26.48
CA LEU A 49 -2.18 9.28 25.16
C LEU A 49 -3.39 8.36 25.28
N SER A 50 -4.45 8.72 24.55
CA SER A 50 -5.58 7.83 24.38
C SER A 50 -5.24 6.73 23.37
N VAL A 51 -5.30 5.49 23.82
CA VAL A 51 -5.15 4.31 22.97
C VAL A 51 -6.26 4.24 21.92
N GLU A 52 -7.41 4.86 22.17
CA GLU A 52 -8.56 4.91 21.25
C GLU A 52 -8.28 5.72 19.99
N ASN A 53 -7.30 6.62 20.02
CA ASN A 53 -6.89 7.43 18.86
C ASN A 53 -5.83 6.72 17.99
N LEU A 54 -5.46 5.49 18.35
CA LEU A 54 -4.50 4.68 17.62
C LEU A 54 -5.21 3.57 16.86
N ALA A 55 -4.85 3.42 15.59
CA ALA A 55 -5.38 2.37 14.73
C ALA A 55 -4.26 1.47 14.21
N VAL A 56 -4.62 0.21 13.96
CA VAL A 56 -3.75 -0.75 13.27
C VAL A 56 -3.59 -0.31 11.81
N GLY A 57 -2.36 -0.38 11.30
CA GLY A 57 -1.99 0.08 9.95
C GLY A 57 -1.44 1.50 9.92
N ARG A 58 -1.53 2.26 11.02
CA ARG A 58 -0.94 3.60 11.11
C ARG A 58 0.59 3.53 11.07
N TYR A 59 1.21 4.50 10.40
CA TYR A 59 2.66 4.62 10.32
C TYR A 59 3.24 5.38 11.52
N VAL A 60 4.38 4.89 12.01
CA VAL A 60 5.12 5.46 13.13
C VAL A 60 6.61 5.48 12.82
N VAL A 61 7.32 6.45 13.37
CA VAL A 61 8.76 6.61 13.17
C VAL A 61 9.47 6.39 14.50
N VAL A 62 10.52 5.57 14.47
CA VAL A 62 11.40 5.34 15.62
C VAL A 62 12.72 6.04 15.38
N HIS A 63 13.08 6.97 16.27
CA HIS A 63 14.27 7.82 16.14
C HIS A 63 15.48 7.15 16.78
N GLY A 64 16.15 6.28 16.02
CA GLY A 64 17.34 5.55 16.47
C GLY A 64 18.59 6.42 16.59
N ASP A 65 19.64 5.82 17.15
CA ASP A 65 20.94 6.47 17.28
C ASP A 65 21.60 6.75 15.92
N ASN A 66 22.51 7.72 15.88
CA ASN A 66 23.27 8.11 14.69
C ASN A 66 22.41 8.62 13.51
N GLN A 67 21.38 9.41 13.80
CA GLN A 67 20.48 10.00 12.79
C GLN A 67 19.71 8.95 11.96
N ARG A 68 19.54 7.74 12.50
CA ARG A 68 18.77 6.68 11.85
C ARG A 68 17.31 6.79 12.23
N ARG A 69 16.43 6.73 11.25
CA ARG A 69 14.98 6.65 11.47
C ARG A 69 14.47 5.32 10.97
N PHE A 70 13.67 4.63 11.78
CA PHE A 70 12.98 3.42 11.35
C PHE A 70 11.53 3.76 11.05
N PHE A 71 11.12 3.52 9.81
CA PHE A 71 9.74 3.64 9.39
C PHE A 71 9.02 2.33 9.68
N CYS A 72 8.03 2.40 10.56
CA CYS A 72 7.33 1.25 11.13
C CYS A 72 5.82 1.38 10.93
N MET A 73 5.11 0.26 11.04
CA MET A 73 3.65 0.22 10.98
C MET A 73 3.08 -0.45 12.24
N ILE A 74 2.02 0.11 12.82
CA ILE A 74 1.33 -0.51 13.96
C ILE A 74 0.62 -1.78 13.49
N THR A 75 0.95 -2.92 14.09
CA THR A 75 0.34 -4.21 13.75
C THR A 75 -0.71 -4.66 14.76
N ASP A 76 -0.58 -4.22 16.01
CA ASP A 76 -1.46 -4.63 17.10
C ASP A 76 -1.39 -3.62 18.27
N ILE A 77 -2.49 -3.51 19.02
CA ILE A 77 -2.69 -2.57 20.12
C ILE A 77 -3.27 -3.34 21.31
N ALA A 78 -2.60 -3.27 22.46
CA ALA A 78 -2.96 -4.00 23.66
C ALA A 78 -2.96 -3.10 24.91
N LEU A 79 -3.84 -3.41 25.86
CA LEU A 79 -3.83 -2.83 27.21
C LEU A 79 -3.18 -3.84 28.16
N GLU A 80 -2.03 -3.48 28.71
CA GLU A 80 -1.31 -4.31 29.67
C GLU A 80 -1.34 -3.68 31.08
N ASN A 81 -0.99 -4.50 32.06
CA ASN A 81 -0.89 -4.10 33.45
C ASN A 81 0.35 -4.71 34.09
N THR A 82 0.77 -4.13 35.21
CA THR A 82 1.88 -4.66 36.02
C THR A 82 1.41 -5.74 37.00
N ASN A 83 0.10 -5.79 37.30
CA ASN A 83 -0.49 -6.76 38.20
C ASN A 83 -1.75 -7.41 37.56
N ALA A 84 -1.69 -8.73 37.36
CA ALA A 84 -2.77 -9.52 36.78
C ALA A 84 -4.09 -9.44 37.57
N ASP A 85 -4.03 -9.12 38.87
CA ASP A 85 -5.22 -8.92 39.70
C ASP A 85 -6.11 -7.77 39.20
N ILE A 86 -5.54 -6.79 38.48
CA ILE A 86 -6.30 -5.66 37.93
C ILE A 86 -7.33 -6.14 36.89
N GLN A 87 -7.02 -7.19 36.12
CA GLN A 87 -7.97 -7.77 35.17
C GLN A 87 -9.08 -8.56 35.87
N SER A 88 -8.74 -9.28 36.94
CA SER A 88 -9.70 -10.11 37.66
C SER A 88 -10.56 -9.31 38.64
N ARG A 89 -10.03 -8.19 39.14
CA ARG A 89 -10.65 -7.28 40.11
C ARG A 89 -10.26 -5.83 39.79
N PRO A 90 -10.96 -5.18 38.84
CA PRO A 90 -10.70 -3.80 38.50
C PRO A 90 -10.85 -2.88 39.71
N PRO A 91 -9.93 -1.91 39.92
CA PRO A 91 -10.04 -0.94 40.99
C PRO A 91 -11.24 -0.01 40.77
N ASP A 92 -11.73 0.58 41.85
CA ASP A 92 -12.82 1.55 41.77
C ASP A 92 -12.31 2.87 41.16
N THR A 93 -12.70 3.14 39.92
CA THR A 93 -12.28 4.32 39.15
C THR A 93 -13.21 5.53 39.31
N ARG A 94 -14.18 5.48 40.24
CA ARG A 94 -15.09 6.60 40.52
C ARG A 94 -14.38 7.82 41.12
N ASP A 95 -13.22 7.61 41.75
CA ASP A 95 -12.35 8.69 42.21
C ASP A 95 -11.33 9.04 41.09
N PRO A 96 -11.36 10.26 40.53
CA PRO A 96 -10.44 10.70 39.49
C PRO A 96 -8.96 10.61 39.89
N PHE A 97 -8.65 10.80 41.18
CA PHE A 97 -7.28 10.70 41.68
C PHE A 97 -6.78 9.25 41.65
N LEU A 98 -7.60 8.31 42.12
CA LEU A 98 -7.25 6.88 42.06
C LEU A 98 -7.13 6.41 40.61
N ALA A 99 -8.05 6.83 39.73
CA ALA A 99 -7.96 6.53 38.31
C ALA A 99 -6.63 7.01 37.69
N ALA A 100 -6.19 8.25 38.00
CA ALA A 100 -4.93 8.79 37.54
C ALA A 100 -3.70 8.03 38.10
N VAL A 101 -3.73 7.62 39.37
CA VAL A 101 -2.66 6.81 39.97
C VAL A 101 -2.56 5.44 39.30
N TYR A 102 -3.68 4.76 39.08
CA TYR A 102 -3.68 3.46 38.39
C TYR A 102 -3.22 3.58 36.94
N ALA A 103 -3.66 4.62 36.21
CA ALA A 103 -3.22 4.91 34.84
C ALA A 103 -1.71 5.25 34.75
N GLY A 104 -1.12 5.85 35.79
CA GLY A 104 0.30 6.18 35.81
C GLY A 104 1.21 5.03 36.26
N THR A 105 0.72 4.12 37.10
CA THR A 105 1.57 3.15 37.83
C THR A 105 1.31 1.69 37.50
N ALA A 106 0.08 1.35 37.10
CA ALA A 106 -0.39 -0.03 37.15
C ALA A 106 -0.93 -0.56 35.82
N VAL A 107 -1.53 0.32 35.01
CA VAL A 107 -2.01 -0.01 33.66
C VAL A 107 -1.28 0.83 32.63
N TYR A 108 -1.04 0.27 31.44
CA TYR A 108 -0.39 1.00 30.35
C TYR A 108 -0.82 0.44 29.00
N GLY A 109 -0.82 1.32 27.99
CA GLY A 109 -0.98 0.90 26.61
C GLY A 109 0.32 0.37 26.04
N LYS A 110 0.21 -0.67 25.21
CA LYS A 110 1.33 -1.29 24.49
C LYS A 110 0.94 -1.45 23.03
N ILE A 111 1.82 -1.06 22.13
CA ILE A 111 1.62 -1.29 20.70
C ILE A 111 2.75 -2.16 20.15
N HIS A 112 2.38 -3.06 19.24
CA HIS A 112 3.33 -3.80 18.44
C HIS A 112 3.51 -3.07 17.12
N VAL A 113 4.77 -2.80 16.77
CA VAL A 113 5.12 -2.09 15.54
C VAL A 113 6.09 -2.92 14.72
N GLN A 114 5.83 -3.04 13.43
CA GLN A 114 6.69 -3.78 12.52
C GLN A 114 7.61 -2.81 11.77
N PRO A 115 8.94 -2.94 11.89
CA PRO A 115 9.88 -2.15 11.10
C PRO A 115 9.79 -2.55 9.63
N MET A 116 9.51 -1.57 8.77
CA MET A 116 9.39 -1.77 7.32
C MET A 116 10.67 -1.33 6.62
N LEU A 117 11.14 -0.12 6.93
CA LEU A 117 12.30 0.51 6.30
C LEU A 117 13.16 1.25 7.32
N SER A 118 14.46 1.38 7.04
CA SER A 118 15.38 2.23 7.77
C SER A 118 15.88 3.33 6.85
N LEU A 119 15.75 4.58 7.29
CA LEU A 119 16.36 5.75 6.69
C LEU A 119 17.68 6.03 7.44
N GLU A 120 18.78 6.00 6.70
CA GLU A 120 20.11 6.37 7.19
C GLU A 120 20.34 7.88 6.94
N ALA A 121 21.52 8.39 7.29
CA ALA A 121 21.88 9.81 7.10
C ALA A 121 21.78 10.30 5.64
N ASP A 122 21.76 9.39 4.66
CA ASP A 122 21.57 9.73 3.24
C ASP A 122 20.09 9.94 2.86
N GLY A 123 19.16 9.76 3.79
CA GLY A 123 17.72 9.90 3.58
C GLY A 123 17.10 8.81 2.70
N LYS A 124 17.88 7.81 2.27
CA LYS A 124 17.39 6.78 1.34
C LYS A 124 16.78 5.61 2.09
N PRO A 125 15.55 5.20 1.76
CA PRO A 125 14.92 4.04 2.41
C PRO A 125 15.67 2.76 2.05
N LYS A 126 16.06 2.00 3.09
CA LYS A 126 16.74 0.70 2.97
C LYS A 126 15.97 -0.37 3.74
N PRO A 127 16.05 -1.65 3.32
CA PRO A 127 15.51 -2.75 4.10
C PRO A 127 16.12 -2.78 5.50
N VAL A 128 15.26 -2.96 6.51
CA VAL A 128 15.69 -3.03 7.91
C VAL A 128 16.55 -4.28 8.12
N LYS A 129 17.77 -4.09 8.64
CA LYS A 129 18.69 -5.18 9.02
C LYS A 129 19.01 -5.21 10.51
N THR A 130 18.61 -4.17 11.23
CA THR A 130 18.91 -3.95 12.64
C THR A 130 17.67 -3.41 13.35
N ILE A 131 17.67 -3.44 14.67
CA ILE A 131 16.59 -2.88 15.49
C ILE A 131 17.09 -1.67 16.28
N PRO A 132 16.19 -0.73 16.63
CA PRO A 132 16.53 0.37 17.55
C PRO A 132 16.84 -0.15 18.96
N ALA A 133 17.49 0.70 19.75
CA ALA A 133 17.83 0.38 21.14
C ALA A 133 16.59 0.41 22.05
N HIS A 134 16.76 -0.04 23.30
CA HIS A 134 15.73 0.15 24.32
C HIS A 134 15.57 1.63 24.64
N PHE A 135 14.34 2.01 24.98
CA PHE A 135 13.91 3.35 25.35
C PHE A 135 14.00 4.39 24.23
N THR A 136 14.26 3.96 23.00
CA THR A 136 14.20 4.82 21.83
C THR A 136 12.79 5.38 21.65
N ILE A 137 12.70 6.68 21.36
CA ILE A 137 11.44 7.41 21.21
C ILE A 137 10.74 6.98 19.92
N VAL A 138 9.43 6.78 20.03
CA VAL A 138 8.52 6.51 18.91
C VAL A 138 7.56 7.68 18.77
N SER A 139 7.40 8.20 17.57
CA SER A 139 6.45 9.24 17.22
C SER A 139 5.52 8.80 16.09
N SER A 140 4.37 9.44 15.97
CA SER A 140 3.51 9.32 14.78
C SER A 140 4.27 9.79 13.55
N ALA A 141 4.07 9.13 12.41
CA ALA A 141 4.66 9.55 11.15
C ALA A 141 3.99 10.84 10.64
N THR A 142 4.80 11.77 10.18
CA THR A 142 4.35 13.00 9.51
C THR A 142 4.20 12.77 8.00
N ALA A 143 3.53 13.70 7.30
CA ALA A 143 3.49 13.69 5.84
C ALA A 143 4.90 13.74 5.22
N GLU A 144 5.83 14.48 5.86
CA GLU A 144 7.23 14.54 5.42
C GLU A 144 7.92 13.18 5.53
N ASP A 145 7.73 12.45 6.64
CA ASP A 145 8.32 11.12 6.81
C ASP A 145 7.81 10.12 5.76
N VAL A 146 6.53 10.21 5.40
CA VAL A 146 5.93 9.37 4.34
C VAL A 146 6.49 9.76 2.97
N ASN A 147 6.57 11.05 2.65
CA ASN A 147 7.12 11.53 1.38
C ASN A 147 8.62 11.20 1.23
N GLN A 148 9.39 11.15 2.32
CA GLN A 148 10.78 10.69 2.26
C GLN A 148 10.92 9.21 1.89
N VAL A 149 9.89 8.40 2.15
CA VAL A 149 9.88 6.96 1.82
C VAL A 149 9.31 6.72 0.42
N PHE A 150 8.18 7.34 0.10
CA PHE A 150 7.42 7.09 -1.13
C PHE A 150 7.74 8.08 -2.26
N GLY A 151 8.42 9.19 -1.95
CA GLY A 151 8.68 10.28 -2.89
C GLY A 151 7.51 11.27 -2.97
N GLU A 152 7.80 12.50 -3.36
CA GLU A 152 6.78 13.47 -3.78
C GLU A 152 6.29 13.14 -5.19
N GLU A 153 5.08 13.59 -5.54
CA GLU A 153 4.52 13.35 -6.87
C GLU A 153 5.34 14.09 -7.93
N ASP A 154 5.87 13.34 -8.90
CA ASP A 154 6.70 13.86 -9.99
C ASP A 154 6.47 13.07 -11.29
N ASP A 155 7.31 13.29 -12.30
CA ASP A 155 7.21 12.60 -13.59
C ASP A 155 7.33 11.07 -13.49
N THR A 156 7.91 10.55 -12.40
CA THR A 156 8.15 9.11 -12.14
C THR A 156 7.35 8.55 -10.97
N HIS A 157 7.02 9.38 -9.99
CA HIS A 157 6.29 9.03 -8.77
C HIS A 157 4.81 9.31 -8.99
N PHE A 158 4.04 8.24 -9.17
CA PHE A 158 2.62 8.31 -9.49
C PHE A 158 1.77 8.03 -8.25
N TYR A 159 0.78 8.88 -8.01
CA TYR A 159 -0.17 8.71 -6.91
C TYR A 159 -1.03 7.45 -7.09
N VAL A 160 -1.00 6.58 -6.07
CA VAL A 160 -1.80 5.33 -6.07
C VAL A 160 -2.97 5.41 -5.08
N GLY A 161 -2.85 6.22 -4.02
CA GLY A 161 -3.88 6.39 -3.00
C GLY A 161 -3.34 7.04 -1.74
N GLU A 162 -4.21 7.16 -0.74
CA GLU A 162 -3.88 7.69 0.59
C GLU A 162 -3.89 6.57 1.64
N PRO A 163 -3.02 6.63 2.66
CA PRO A 163 -3.16 5.81 3.86
C PRO A 163 -4.45 6.19 4.59
N LEU A 164 -5.18 5.19 5.11
CA LEU A 164 -6.46 5.40 5.81
C LEU A 164 -6.40 6.40 6.98
N GLU A 165 -5.23 6.58 7.58
CA GLU A 165 -5.01 7.39 8.79
C GLU A 165 -4.37 8.75 8.50
N LEU A 166 -3.94 8.98 7.25
CA LEU A 166 -3.27 10.20 6.81
C LEU A 166 -3.89 10.65 5.49
N GLU A 167 -5.14 11.12 5.55
CA GLU A 167 -5.94 11.54 4.38
C GLU A 167 -5.25 12.63 3.56
N GLU A 168 -4.38 13.44 4.17
CA GLU A 168 -3.64 14.50 3.47
C GLU A 168 -2.33 14.04 2.84
N THR A 169 -1.98 12.75 2.95
CA THR A 169 -0.69 12.23 2.47
C THR A 169 -0.86 11.27 1.30
N HIS A 170 -0.21 11.63 0.19
CA HIS A 170 -0.24 10.86 -1.05
C HIS A 170 0.81 9.74 -1.03
N VAL A 171 0.40 8.48 -1.22
CA VAL A 171 1.33 7.37 -1.48
C VAL A 171 1.66 7.35 -2.96
N ASN A 172 2.90 7.73 -3.26
CA ASN A 172 3.42 7.72 -4.62
C ASN A 172 4.25 6.47 -4.89
N LEU A 173 4.12 5.94 -6.09
CA LEU A 173 4.86 4.77 -6.55
C LEU A 173 5.78 5.17 -7.69
N ASP A 174 7.07 4.86 -7.55
CA ASP A 174 8.06 5.02 -8.62
C ASP A 174 7.77 4.03 -9.76
N LEU A 175 7.09 4.53 -10.79
CA LEU A 175 6.69 3.75 -11.96
C LEU A 175 7.88 3.33 -12.81
N ARG A 176 8.98 4.09 -12.81
CA ARG A 176 10.19 3.73 -13.54
C ARG A 176 10.81 2.48 -12.94
N ARG A 177 10.97 2.43 -11.61
CA ARG A 177 11.46 1.23 -10.92
C ARG A 177 10.46 0.07 -11.00
N LEU A 178 9.17 0.36 -11.06
CA LEU A 178 8.12 -0.65 -11.21
C LEU A 178 8.27 -1.41 -12.54
N VAL A 179 8.48 -0.71 -13.66
CA VAL A 179 8.59 -1.33 -14.99
C VAL A 179 9.93 -2.03 -15.24
N GLU A 180 10.96 -1.73 -14.45
CA GLU A 180 12.27 -2.42 -14.50
C GLU A 180 12.21 -3.86 -13.96
N ARG A 181 11.10 -4.27 -13.33
CA ARG A 181 10.95 -5.57 -12.67
C ARG A 181 9.62 -6.23 -13.02
N SER A 182 9.58 -7.55 -12.90
CA SER A 182 8.32 -8.28 -12.96
C SER A 182 7.48 -8.02 -11.72
N VAL A 183 6.23 -7.62 -11.92
CA VAL A 183 5.28 -7.29 -10.85
C VAL A 183 4.06 -8.19 -10.97
N GLY A 184 3.56 -8.66 -9.82
CA GLY A 184 2.30 -9.40 -9.73
C GLY A 184 1.33 -8.70 -8.78
N VAL A 185 0.09 -8.48 -9.21
CA VAL A 185 -0.99 -7.93 -8.39
C VAL A 185 -1.89 -9.07 -7.92
N PHE A 186 -1.90 -9.34 -6.61
CA PHE A 186 -2.63 -10.44 -6.01
C PHE A 186 -3.75 -9.91 -5.11
N GLY A 187 -4.90 -10.59 -5.14
CA GLY A 187 -6.05 -10.24 -4.31
C GLY A 187 -7.18 -11.24 -4.50
N LYS A 188 -8.04 -11.38 -3.49
CA LYS A 188 -9.26 -12.17 -3.62
C LYS A 188 -10.19 -11.50 -4.66
N SER A 189 -11.14 -12.26 -5.20
CA SER A 189 -12.21 -11.63 -6.00
C SER A 189 -12.94 -10.62 -5.12
N GLY A 190 -13.28 -9.44 -5.64
CA GLY A 190 -13.90 -8.38 -4.83
C GLY A 190 -12.95 -7.31 -4.28
N THR A 191 -11.62 -7.51 -4.31
CA THR A 191 -10.69 -6.64 -3.58
C THR A 191 -10.05 -5.55 -4.45
N GLY A 192 -10.64 -5.21 -5.60
CA GLY A 192 -10.13 -4.14 -6.46
C GLY A 192 -8.87 -4.46 -7.28
N LYS A 193 -8.50 -5.74 -7.45
CA LYS A 193 -7.32 -6.15 -8.26
C LYS A 193 -7.32 -5.51 -9.66
N SER A 194 -8.41 -5.66 -10.42
CA SER A 194 -8.50 -5.10 -11.78
C SER A 194 -8.50 -3.56 -11.75
N PHE A 195 -8.98 -2.94 -10.68
CA PHE A 195 -8.94 -1.49 -10.52
C PHE A 195 -7.51 -0.99 -10.30
N LEU A 196 -6.78 -1.57 -9.34
CA LEU A 196 -5.39 -1.21 -9.06
C LEU A 196 -4.49 -1.46 -10.29
N THR A 197 -4.63 -2.61 -10.95
CA THR A 197 -3.87 -2.90 -12.17
C THR A 197 -4.15 -1.86 -13.26
N ARG A 198 -5.41 -1.45 -13.45
CA ARG A 198 -5.77 -0.41 -14.43
C ARG A 198 -5.19 0.95 -14.06
N LEU A 199 -5.20 1.31 -12.79
CA LEU A 199 -4.62 2.55 -12.29
C LEU A 199 -3.11 2.61 -12.56
N LEU A 200 -2.39 1.52 -12.24
CA LEU A 200 -0.95 1.40 -12.52
C LEU A 200 -0.64 1.48 -14.02
N LEU A 201 -1.39 0.76 -14.86
CA LEU A 201 -1.22 0.81 -16.31
C LEU A 201 -1.52 2.21 -16.87
N ALA A 202 -2.57 2.88 -16.37
CA ALA A 202 -2.89 4.24 -16.76
C ALA A 202 -1.75 5.20 -16.39
N GLY A 203 -1.18 5.08 -15.18
CA GLY A 203 -0.01 5.86 -14.76
C GLY A 203 1.21 5.62 -15.66
N VAL A 204 1.55 4.36 -15.94
CA VAL A 204 2.70 4.01 -16.79
C VAL A 204 2.57 4.60 -18.20
N ILE A 205 1.37 4.56 -18.78
CA ILE A 205 1.10 5.10 -20.12
C ILE A 205 1.01 6.64 -20.10
N ALA A 206 0.41 7.23 -19.06
CA ALA A 206 0.28 8.68 -18.90
C ALA A 206 1.63 9.36 -18.71
N GLN A 207 2.52 8.77 -17.90
CA GLN A 207 3.87 9.27 -17.63
C GLN A 207 4.92 8.76 -18.64
N ARG A 208 4.52 7.93 -19.63
CA ARG A 208 5.39 7.42 -20.71
C ARG A 208 6.59 6.60 -20.21
N GLN A 209 6.39 5.81 -19.15
CA GLN A 209 7.46 5.01 -18.56
C GLN A 209 7.75 3.72 -19.33
N ALA A 210 6.77 3.18 -20.06
CA ALA A 210 6.95 2.00 -20.89
C ALA A 210 5.95 1.94 -22.04
N VAL A 211 6.29 1.16 -23.07
CA VAL A 211 5.34 0.68 -24.07
C VAL A 211 4.74 -0.62 -23.57
N SER A 212 3.41 -0.71 -23.49
CA SER A 212 2.69 -1.85 -22.92
C SER A 212 1.93 -2.63 -23.99
N LEU A 213 2.15 -3.94 -24.06
CA LEU A 213 1.27 -4.88 -24.77
C LEU A 213 0.44 -5.62 -23.70
N ILE A 214 -0.89 -5.45 -23.75
CA ILE A 214 -1.79 -5.96 -22.71
C ILE A 214 -2.70 -7.03 -23.33
N PHE A 215 -2.66 -8.24 -22.77
CA PHE A 215 -3.60 -9.31 -23.09
C PHE A 215 -4.81 -9.23 -22.16
N ASP A 216 -5.89 -8.63 -22.62
CA ASP A 216 -7.10 -8.38 -21.82
C ASP A 216 -8.14 -9.51 -21.96
N MET A 217 -7.91 -10.63 -21.26
CA MET A 217 -8.80 -11.80 -21.33
C MET A 217 -10.24 -11.52 -20.91
N HIS A 218 -10.46 -10.65 -19.92
CA HIS A 218 -11.80 -10.36 -19.39
C HIS A 218 -12.42 -9.07 -19.94
N SER A 219 -11.69 -8.34 -20.80
CA SER A 219 -12.11 -7.04 -21.33
C SER A 219 -12.31 -5.98 -20.22
N ASP A 220 -11.50 -6.06 -19.15
CA ASP A 220 -11.60 -5.21 -17.95
C ASP A 220 -10.83 -3.89 -18.08
N TYR A 221 -9.94 -3.78 -19.06
CA TYR A 221 -8.96 -2.71 -19.16
C TYR A 221 -9.16 -1.82 -20.38
N GLY A 222 -9.54 -2.37 -21.54
CA GLY A 222 -9.57 -1.64 -22.81
C GLY A 222 -10.50 -0.41 -22.84
N TRP A 223 -11.81 -0.65 -22.98
CA TRP A 223 -12.82 0.40 -23.23
C TRP A 223 -13.57 0.84 -21.97
N ALA A 224 -14.29 -0.07 -21.33
CA ALA A 224 -15.00 0.15 -20.08
C ALA A 224 -15.02 -1.15 -19.27
N GLY A 225 -14.70 -1.07 -17.98
CA GLY A 225 -14.82 -2.19 -17.05
C GLY A 225 -16.13 -2.08 -16.24
N THR A 226 -16.52 -3.16 -15.58
CA THR A 226 -17.63 -3.16 -14.61
C THR A 226 -17.11 -2.80 -13.21
N HIS A 227 -17.81 -1.89 -12.52
CA HIS A 227 -17.67 -1.71 -11.07
C HIS A 227 -18.54 -2.73 -10.33
N GLU A 228 -18.07 -3.23 -9.19
CA GLU A 228 -18.83 -4.19 -8.35
C GLU A 228 -20.16 -3.60 -7.82
N GLY A 229 -20.30 -2.27 -7.80
CA GLY A 229 -21.53 -1.56 -7.47
C GLY A 229 -22.49 -1.28 -8.64
N GLY A 230 -22.26 -1.86 -9.83
CA GLY A 230 -23.17 -1.73 -10.99
C GLY A 230 -22.94 -0.51 -11.90
N GLY A 231 -21.84 0.23 -11.71
CA GLY A 231 -21.43 1.35 -12.56
C GLY A 231 -20.44 0.95 -13.66
N GLN A 232 -20.28 1.80 -14.69
CA GLN A 232 -19.19 1.66 -15.66
C GLN A 232 -17.92 2.31 -15.13
N ALA A 233 -16.84 1.55 -15.06
CA ALA A 233 -15.50 2.03 -14.76
C ALA A 233 -14.79 2.45 -16.05
N LYS A 234 -14.12 3.60 -16.04
CA LYS A 234 -13.34 4.04 -17.20
C LYS A 234 -12.23 3.04 -17.53
N GLY A 235 -12.14 2.65 -18.80
CA GLY A 235 -11.03 1.86 -19.34
C GLY A 235 -9.81 2.73 -19.67
N LEU A 236 -8.69 2.10 -19.99
CA LEU A 236 -7.43 2.75 -20.36
C LEU A 236 -7.62 3.70 -21.55
N LYS A 237 -8.33 3.29 -22.61
CA LYS A 237 -8.60 4.17 -23.76
C LYS A 237 -9.37 5.44 -23.36
N GLN A 238 -10.23 5.35 -22.34
CA GLN A 238 -10.96 6.52 -21.83
C GLN A 238 -10.10 7.39 -20.89
N LEU A 239 -9.10 6.82 -20.23
CA LEU A 239 -8.22 7.52 -19.29
C LEU A 239 -7.05 8.21 -19.98
N VAL A 240 -6.39 7.54 -20.92
CA VAL A 240 -5.17 8.01 -21.60
C VAL A 240 -5.35 8.25 -23.10
N GLY A 241 -6.58 8.14 -23.59
CA GLY A 241 -6.98 8.60 -24.92
C GLY A 241 -6.32 7.85 -26.08
N ASP A 242 -5.69 8.62 -26.96
CA ASP A 242 -5.03 8.18 -28.20
C ASP A 242 -3.78 7.33 -27.98
N ARG A 243 -3.23 7.33 -26.75
CA ARG A 243 -2.05 6.54 -26.39
C ARG A 243 -2.32 5.04 -26.27
N VAL A 244 -3.58 4.64 -26.28
CA VAL A 244 -4.00 3.23 -26.23
C VAL A 244 -4.64 2.89 -27.55
N SER A 245 -4.31 1.73 -28.11
CA SER A 245 -5.02 1.16 -29.26
C SER A 245 -5.60 -0.19 -28.87
N ILE A 246 -6.89 -0.38 -29.15
CA ILE A 246 -7.62 -1.60 -28.83
C ILE A 246 -7.73 -2.45 -30.09
N PHE A 247 -7.13 -3.63 -30.02
CA PHE A 247 -7.23 -4.65 -31.06
C PHE A 247 -8.16 -5.75 -30.58
N THR A 248 -9.11 -6.16 -31.42
CA THR A 248 -10.04 -7.26 -31.09
C THR A 248 -9.84 -8.45 -32.00
N LEU A 249 -10.00 -9.66 -31.46
CA LEU A 249 -10.03 -10.92 -32.22
C LEU A 249 -11.44 -11.26 -32.72
N ASP A 250 -12.47 -10.58 -32.20
CA ASP A 250 -13.87 -10.81 -32.56
C ASP A 250 -14.64 -9.48 -32.55
N ALA A 251 -14.76 -8.89 -33.74
CA ALA A 251 -15.49 -7.64 -33.95
C ALA A 251 -16.96 -7.73 -33.56
N GLU A 252 -17.63 -8.86 -33.83
CA GLU A 252 -19.06 -9.06 -33.58
C GLU A 252 -19.35 -9.13 -32.07
N SER A 253 -18.57 -9.93 -31.32
CA SER A 253 -18.67 -9.99 -29.86
C SER A 253 -18.37 -8.64 -29.20
N THR A 254 -17.41 -7.89 -29.74
CA THR A 254 -17.04 -6.57 -29.21
C THR A 254 -18.17 -5.54 -29.42
N GLN A 255 -18.79 -5.53 -30.61
CA GLN A 255 -19.93 -4.68 -30.91
C GLN A 255 -21.16 -5.03 -30.08
N ARG A 256 -21.46 -6.33 -29.87
CA ARG A 256 -22.57 -6.78 -29.01
C ARG A 256 -22.45 -6.28 -27.57
N ARG A 257 -21.22 -6.11 -27.07
CA ARG A 257 -20.94 -5.55 -25.73
C ARG A 257 -20.93 -4.01 -25.70
N GLY A 258 -21.13 -3.35 -26.84
CA GLY A 258 -21.09 -1.89 -26.95
C GLY A 258 -19.70 -1.28 -26.77
N ALA A 259 -18.63 -2.08 -26.89
CA ALA A 259 -17.25 -1.61 -26.77
C ALA A 259 -16.72 -1.11 -28.12
N LYS A 260 -15.87 -0.07 -28.07
CA LYS A 260 -15.16 0.42 -29.26
C LYS A 260 -13.78 -0.24 -29.36
N TYR A 261 -13.34 -0.47 -30.59
CA TYR A 261 -12.00 -0.97 -30.91
C TYR A 261 -11.43 -0.18 -32.10
N ASP A 262 -10.11 -0.17 -32.24
CA ASP A 262 -9.39 0.57 -33.28
C ASP A 262 -9.09 -0.32 -34.50
N ALA A 263 -8.84 -1.61 -34.28
CA ALA A 263 -8.61 -2.58 -35.36
C ALA A 263 -9.08 -4.00 -34.99
N GLU A 264 -9.44 -4.78 -36.00
CA GLU A 264 -9.71 -6.21 -35.89
C GLU A 264 -8.45 -6.98 -36.32
N VAL A 265 -7.98 -7.89 -35.48
CA VAL A 265 -6.85 -8.77 -35.76
C VAL A 265 -7.39 -10.06 -36.31
N LYS A 266 -6.99 -10.40 -37.53
CA LYS A 266 -7.31 -11.67 -38.19
C LYS A 266 -6.02 -12.40 -38.47
N LEU A 267 -6.05 -13.71 -38.25
CA LEU A 267 -5.00 -14.61 -38.69
C LEU A 267 -5.44 -15.20 -40.02
N GLY A 268 -4.60 -15.04 -41.05
CA GLY A 268 -4.78 -15.74 -42.31
C GLY A 268 -4.55 -17.24 -42.13
N PHE A 269 -5.30 -18.07 -42.84
CA PHE A 269 -5.11 -19.53 -42.77
C PHE A 269 -3.67 -19.95 -43.11
N SER A 270 -3.04 -19.24 -44.04
CA SER A 270 -1.64 -19.48 -44.44
C SER A 270 -0.61 -19.12 -43.37
N GLU A 271 -0.99 -18.32 -42.36
CA GLU A 271 -0.12 -17.85 -41.28
C GLU A 271 -0.09 -18.82 -40.08
N ILE A 272 -1.05 -19.75 -40.01
CA ILE A 272 -1.04 -20.81 -39.02
C ILE A 272 0.08 -21.78 -39.43
N GLU A 273 0.82 -22.32 -38.48
CA GLU A 273 1.81 -23.37 -38.71
C GLU A 273 1.44 -24.65 -37.92
N PRO A 274 1.88 -25.85 -38.35
CA PRO A 274 1.69 -27.08 -37.58
C PRO A 274 2.20 -26.98 -36.14
N GLU A 275 3.26 -26.19 -35.91
CA GLU A 275 3.84 -25.85 -34.62
C GLU A 275 2.83 -25.14 -33.70
N ASP A 276 2.03 -24.21 -34.22
CA ASP A 276 0.99 -23.51 -33.45
C ASP A 276 -0.09 -24.49 -32.96
N ILE A 277 -0.48 -25.44 -33.81
CA ILE A 277 -1.43 -26.50 -33.45
C ILE A 277 -0.81 -27.42 -32.40
N ALA A 278 0.48 -27.74 -32.52
CA ALA A 278 1.20 -28.56 -31.56
C ALA A 278 1.27 -27.90 -30.18
N MET A 279 1.40 -26.57 -30.10
CA MET A 279 1.35 -25.82 -28.83
C MET A 279 0.01 -25.97 -28.11
N LEU A 280 -1.08 -26.21 -28.84
CA LEU A 280 -2.43 -26.39 -28.28
C LEU A 280 -2.77 -27.84 -27.93
N ARG A 281 -1.80 -28.77 -28.03
CA ARG A 281 -2.03 -30.21 -27.86
C ARG A 281 -2.76 -30.56 -26.57
N GLU A 282 -2.30 -30.04 -25.44
CA GLU A 282 -2.92 -30.31 -24.14
C GLU A 282 -4.29 -29.62 -24.02
N THR A 283 -4.39 -28.36 -24.44
CA THR A 283 -5.61 -27.56 -24.35
C THR A 283 -6.75 -28.15 -25.18
N MET A 284 -6.44 -28.70 -26.36
CA MET A 284 -7.41 -29.27 -27.30
C MET A 284 -7.44 -30.80 -27.32
N SER A 285 -6.67 -31.46 -26.45
CA SER A 285 -6.59 -32.93 -26.39
C SER A 285 -6.22 -33.60 -27.73
N LEU A 286 -5.26 -33.00 -28.45
CA LEU A 286 -4.79 -33.50 -29.74
C LEU A 286 -3.82 -34.68 -29.56
N SER A 287 -3.95 -35.71 -30.41
CA SER A 287 -3.03 -36.84 -30.41
C SER A 287 -1.79 -36.55 -31.26
N ASP A 288 -0.69 -37.28 -31.03
CA ASP A 288 0.53 -37.14 -31.86
C ASP A 288 0.22 -37.39 -33.35
N ALA A 289 -0.65 -38.36 -33.64
CA ALA A 289 -1.06 -38.66 -35.01
C ALA A 289 -1.79 -37.50 -35.70
N MET A 290 -2.55 -36.68 -34.96
CA MET A 290 -3.20 -35.49 -35.50
C MET A 290 -2.19 -34.38 -35.81
N ILE A 291 -1.18 -34.22 -34.95
CA ILE A 291 -0.10 -33.25 -35.18
C ILE A 291 0.77 -33.68 -36.36
N ASP A 292 1.17 -34.96 -36.42
CA ASP A 292 1.93 -35.52 -37.55
C ASP A 292 1.17 -35.35 -38.88
N ALA A 293 -0.15 -35.52 -38.86
CA ALA A 293 -0.99 -35.27 -40.02
C ALA A 293 -0.91 -33.79 -40.46
N ALA A 294 -0.93 -32.82 -39.54
CA ALA A 294 -0.77 -31.40 -39.88
C ALA A 294 0.58 -31.13 -40.56
N TYR A 295 1.68 -31.71 -40.08
CA TYR A 295 3.00 -31.60 -40.72
C TYR A 295 3.01 -32.23 -42.12
N LEU A 296 2.35 -33.37 -42.32
CA LEU A 296 2.22 -34.01 -43.62
C LEU A 296 1.43 -33.14 -44.61
N LEU A 297 0.32 -32.54 -44.16
CA LEU A 297 -0.50 -31.65 -44.98
C LEU A 297 0.29 -30.38 -45.37
N ARG A 298 1.00 -29.76 -44.43
CA ARG A 298 1.89 -28.62 -44.70
C ARG A 298 2.98 -28.99 -45.71
N LYS A 299 3.55 -30.19 -45.64
CA LYS A 299 4.55 -30.67 -46.62
C LYS A 299 3.94 -30.87 -48.01
N LEU A 300 2.70 -31.33 -48.10
CA LEU A 300 1.99 -31.60 -49.35
C LEU A 300 1.56 -30.30 -50.05
N TRP A 301 0.95 -29.39 -49.29
CA TRP A 301 0.32 -28.17 -49.82
C TRP A 301 1.17 -26.90 -49.68
N LYS A 302 2.30 -26.98 -48.95
CA LYS A 302 3.27 -25.89 -48.76
C LYS A 302 2.57 -24.62 -48.25
N GLU A 303 2.69 -23.51 -48.98
CA GLU A 303 2.12 -22.22 -48.61
C GLU A 303 0.58 -22.18 -48.71
N GLN A 304 -0.05 -23.13 -49.41
CA GLN A 304 -1.51 -23.26 -49.53
C GLN A 304 -2.10 -24.34 -48.63
N TRP A 305 -1.42 -24.66 -47.52
CA TRP A 305 -1.91 -25.64 -46.57
C TRP A 305 -3.19 -25.20 -45.85
#